data_AF-A0A5K8A2Y9-F1
#
_entry.id   AF-A0A5K8A2Y9-F1
#
_cell.length_a   1.000
_cell.length_b   1.000
_cell.length_c   1.000
_cell.angle_alpha   90.00
_cell.angle_beta   90.00
_cell.angle_gamma   90.00
#
_symmetry.space_group_name_H-M   'P 1'
#
loop_
_entity.id
_entity.type
_entity.pdbx_description
1 polymer ?
#
loop_
_entity_poly.entity_id
_entity_poly.type
_entity_poly.pdbx_seq_one_letter_code
_entity_poly.pdbx_strand_id
1 'polypeptide(L)'
;MLTIDRLAQLIVSSWKLGNDDSRIPTSCGILDRALRIATEHEAFPDWVRKELHFVDSRIGLQCIELPSILEWAQRAQLTAAPNPSYQYTDVQVSSKVAKRLIAGLGESPSDAEKWGKLLQDAIASAEDEVKGYSSCQLEAY
;
A
#
# COMPACT_ATOMS: atom_id res chain seq x y z
N MET A 1 -6.33 6.23 -18.88
CA MET A 1 -5.41 5.07 -18.85
C MET A 1 -4.04 5.41 -18.23
N LEU A 2 -3.92 6.53 -17.47
CA LEU A 2 -2.69 7.05 -16.83
C LEU A 2 -2.81 7.10 -15.29
N THR A 3 -3.71 6.30 -14.72
CA THR A 3 -4.02 6.39 -13.28
C THR A 3 -3.24 5.35 -12.48
N ILE A 4 -3.15 4.11 -12.96
CA ILE A 4 -2.50 3.00 -12.24
C ILE A 4 -1.00 3.24 -12.07
N ASP A 5 -0.32 3.76 -13.09
CA ASP A 5 1.11 4.11 -13.02
C ASP A 5 1.37 5.20 -11.98
N ARG A 6 0.49 6.21 -11.91
CA ARG A 6 0.59 7.29 -10.91
C ARG A 6 0.31 6.79 -9.50
N LEU A 7 -0.71 5.96 -9.32
CA LEU A 7 -1.03 5.33 -8.03
C LEU A 7 0.13 4.44 -7.55
N ALA A 8 0.70 3.61 -8.43
CA ALA A 8 1.83 2.76 -8.10
C ALA A 8 3.08 3.57 -7.72
N GLN A 9 3.41 4.61 -8.51
CA GLN A 9 4.51 5.51 -8.18
C GLN A 9 4.29 6.21 -6.84
N LEU A 10 3.08 6.71 -6.57
CA LEU A 10 2.77 7.39 -5.32
C LEU A 10 2.86 6.43 -4.14
N ILE A 11 2.15 5.30 -4.16
CA ILE A 11 2.08 4.36 -3.02
C ILE A 11 3.48 3.82 -2.69
N VAL A 12 4.23 3.33 -3.68
CA VAL A 12 5.55 2.74 -3.44
C VAL A 12 6.57 3.80 -3.02
N SER A 13 6.53 4.99 -3.63
CA SER A 13 7.46 6.06 -3.26
C SER A 13 7.15 6.63 -1.89
N SER A 14 5.87 6.85 -1.57
CA SER A 14 5.44 7.27 -0.23
C SER A 14 5.86 6.25 0.81
N TRP A 15 5.64 4.95 0.59
CA TRP A 15 6.13 3.89 1.46
C TRP A 15 7.64 4.03 1.73
N LYS A 16 8.44 4.12 0.66
CA LYS A 16 9.91 4.19 0.77
C LYS A 16 10.41 5.45 1.47
N LEU A 17 9.65 6.53 1.42
CA LEU A 17 10.03 7.81 2.02
C LEU A 17 9.55 7.93 3.47
N GLY A 18 8.38 7.38 3.79
CA GLY A 18 7.86 7.39 5.15
C GLY A 18 8.50 6.34 6.05
N ASN A 19 9.10 5.30 5.48
CA ASN A 19 9.61 4.15 6.19
C ASN A 19 11.01 3.71 5.68
N ASP A 20 11.87 3.32 6.62
CA ASP A 20 13.15 2.68 6.28
C ASP A 20 12.96 1.21 5.87
N ASP A 21 11.85 0.58 6.29
CA ASP A 21 11.47 -0.75 5.84
C ASP A 21 11.21 -0.75 4.34
N SER A 22 11.85 -1.71 3.67
CA SER A 22 11.71 -1.90 2.25
C SER A 22 10.66 -2.96 1.92
N ARG A 23 9.91 -3.50 2.89
CA ARG A 23 8.91 -4.53 2.66
C ARG A 23 7.49 -3.97 2.76
N ILE A 24 6.73 -4.11 1.69
CA ILE A 24 5.28 -3.85 1.68
C ILE A 24 4.57 -5.19 1.90
N PRO A 25 3.70 -5.34 2.92
CA PRO A 25 2.93 -6.57 3.09
C PRO A 25 1.90 -6.70 1.97
N THR A 26 1.79 -7.90 1.41
CA THR A 26 0.88 -8.19 0.28
C THR A 26 -0.10 -9.33 0.60
N SER A 27 0.01 -9.94 1.78
CA SER A 27 -0.85 -11.06 2.19
C SER A 27 -2.08 -10.63 2.98
N CYS A 28 -3.07 -11.52 3.02
CA CYS A 28 -4.20 -11.50 3.96
C CYS A 28 -5.07 -10.24 3.93
N GLY A 29 -5.07 -9.48 2.82
CA GLY A 29 -5.85 -8.24 2.70
C GLY A 29 -5.37 -7.11 3.61
N ILE A 30 -4.16 -7.21 4.19
CA ILE A 30 -3.62 -6.20 5.10
C ILE A 30 -3.45 -4.87 4.36
N LEU A 31 -2.88 -4.90 3.16
CA LEU A 31 -2.69 -3.71 2.35
C LEU A 31 -4.00 -3.11 1.87
N ASP A 32 -5.00 -3.94 1.52
CA ASP A 32 -6.35 -3.46 1.19
C ASP A 32 -6.98 -2.69 2.35
N ARG A 33 -6.90 -3.22 3.57
CA ARG A 33 -7.39 -2.54 4.79
C ARG A 33 -6.61 -1.28 5.09
N ALA A 34 -5.29 -1.32 5.01
CA ALA A 34 -4.45 -0.18 5.29
C ALA A 34 -4.72 0.97 4.30
N LEU A 35 -4.93 0.66 3.01
CA LEU A 35 -5.30 1.67 2.02
C LEU A 35 -6.69 2.27 2.29
N ARG A 36 -7.65 1.47 2.77
CA ARG A 36 -8.97 1.99 3.20
C ARG A 36 -8.83 2.95 4.37
N ILE A 37 -8.15 2.52 5.44
CA ILE A 37 -7.90 3.34 6.64
C ILE A 37 -7.18 4.65 6.24
N ALA A 38 -6.11 4.56 5.45
CA ALA A 38 -5.36 5.72 4.97
C ALA A 38 -6.25 6.68 4.15
N THR A 39 -7.16 6.15 3.34
CA THR A 39 -8.10 6.97 2.56
C THR A 39 -9.12 7.67 3.44
N GLU A 40 -9.69 6.97 4.43
CA GLU A 40 -10.66 7.50 5.40
C GLU A 40 -10.05 8.58 6.31
N HIS A 41 -8.77 8.46 6.64
CA HIS A 41 -8.01 9.44 7.44
C HIS A 41 -7.35 10.55 6.61
N GLU A 42 -7.74 10.69 5.34
CA GLU A 42 -7.22 11.73 4.45
C GLU A 42 -5.69 11.69 4.26
N ALA A 43 -5.07 10.52 4.43
CA ALA A 43 -3.63 10.31 4.37
C ALA A 43 -3.05 10.30 2.94
N PHE A 44 -3.85 10.59 1.92
CA PHE A 44 -3.44 10.71 0.52
C PHE A 44 -4.08 11.93 -0.15
N PRO A 45 -3.51 12.44 -1.27
CA PRO A 45 -4.14 13.47 -2.08
C PRO A 45 -5.55 13.11 -2.54
N ASP A 46 -6.40 14.12 -2.74
CA ASP A 46 -7.78 13.95 -3.19
C ASP A 46 -7.92 13.08 -4.44
N TRP A 47 -6.99 13.20 -5.39
CA TRP A 47 -7.04 12.42 -6.62
C TRP A 47 -6.77 10.94 -6.38
N VAL A 48 -5.94 10.58 -5.41
CA VAL A 48 -5.71 9.18 -5.04
C VAL A 48 -6.96 8.59 -4.40
N ARG A 49 -7.55 9.33 -3.45
CA ARG A 49 -8.74 8.89 -2.71
C ARG A 49 -9.95 8.66 -3.61
N LYS A 50 -10.06 9.40 -4.71
CA LYS A 50 -11.13 9.25 -5.71
C LYS A 50 -10.92 8.06 -6.66
N GLU A 51 -9.71 7.53 -6.73
CA GLU A 51 -9.34 6.47 -7.68
C GLU A 51 -9.20 5.10 -6.98
N LEU A 52 -9.08 5.06 -5.65
CA LEU A 52 -9.08 3.82 -4.87
C LEU A 52 -10.52 3.43 -4.50
N HIS A 53 -10.95 2.27 -4.96
CA HIS A 53 -12.28 1.73 -4.72
C HIS A 53 -12.20 0.46 -3.88
N PHE A 54 -13.08 0.37 -2.88
CA PHE A 54 -13.10 -0.74 -1.93
C PHE A 54 -14.43 -1.49 -2.00
N VAL A 55 -14.36 -2.82 -2.00
CA VAL A 55 -15.53 -3.70 -2.01
C VAL A 55 -15.39 -4.79 -0.95
N ASP A 56 -16.51 -5.08 -0.27
CA ASP A 56 -16.60 -6.24 0.60
C ASP A 56 -16.98 -7.47 -0.23
N SER A 57 -16.04 -8.42 -0.34
CA SER A 57 -16.22 -9.68 -1.04
C SER A 57 -16.43 -10.84 -0.06
N ARG A 58 -16.70 -12.05 -0.59
CA ARG A 58 -16.78 -13.28 0.23
C ARG A 58 -15.46 -13.62 0.94
N ILE A 59 -14.34 -13.10 0.47
CA ILE A 59 -13.00 -13.33 1.04
C ILE A 59 -12.49 -12.13 1.84
N GLY A 60 -13.35 -11.13 2.08
CA GLY A 60 -13.03 -9.93 2.85
C GLY A 60 -12.96 -8.66 1.98
N LEU A 61 -12.49 -7.58 2.60
CA LEU A 61 -12.28 -6.28 1.96
C LEU A 61 -11.23 -6.38 0.86
N GLN A 62 -11.52 -5.81 -0.31
CA GLN A 62 -10.59 -5.73 -1.43
C GLN A 62 -10.56 -4.32 -2.01
N CYS A 63 -9.36 -3.83 -2.31
CA CYS A 63 -9.13 -2.68 -3.16
C CYS A 63 -9.09 -3.15 -4.62
N ILE A 64 -9.99 -2.63 -5.46
CA ILE A 64 -10.15 -3.07 -6.86
C ILE A 64 -8.86 -2.82 -7.67
N GLU A 65 -8.20 -1.70 -7.41
CA GLU A 65 -7.03 -1.26 -8.16
C GLU A 65 -5.73 -1.90 -7.69
N LEU A 66 -5.70 -2.43 -6.45
CA LEU A 66 -4.46 -2.90 -5.82
C LEU A 66 -3.72 -3.98 -6.64
N PRO A 67 -4.38 -5.01 -7.21
CA PRO A 67 -3.69 -5.98 -8.07
C PRO A 67 -2.99 -5.32 -9.27
N SER A 68 -3.64 -4.35 -9.91
CA SER A 68 -3.08 -3.63 -11.07
C SER A 68 -1.94 -2.70 -10.66
N ILE A 69 -2.06 -2.06 -9.49
CA ILE A 69 -1.01 -1.22 -8.89
C ILE A 69 0.25 -2.05 -8.63
N LEU A 70 0.10 -3.23 -8.01
CA LEU A 70 1.22 -4.12 -7.69
C LEU A 70 1.85 -4.71 -8.95
N GLU A 71 1.03 -5.15 -9.92
CA GLU A 71 1.54 -5.66 -11.20
C GLU A 71 2.36 -4.58 -11.93
N TRP A 72 1.83 -3.36 -11.99
CA TRP A 72 2.54 -2.25 -12.64
C TRP A 72 3.83 -1.90 -11.90
N ALA A 73 3.80 -1.81 -10.57
CA ALA A 73 4.97 -1.53 -9.74
C ALA A 73 6.09 -2.56 -9.97
N GLN A 74 5.72 -3.84 -10.05
CA GLN A 74 6.68 -4.91 -10.35
C GLN A 74 7.25 -4.77 -11.75
N ARG A 75 6.42 -4.55 -12.77
CA ARG A 75 6.86 -4.40 -14.18
C ARG A 75 7.76 -3.19 -14.38
N ALA A 76 7.49 -2.11 -13.65
CA ALA A 76 8.31 -0.89 -13.64
C ALA A 76 9.54 -1.01 -12.73
N GLN A 77 9.78 -2.18 -12.11
CA GLN A 77 10.88 -2.45 -11.18
C GLN A 77 10.89 -1.51 -9.97
N LEU A 78 9.72 -1.01 -9.55
CA LEU A 78 9.57 -0.29 -8.29
C LEU A 78 9.61 -1.27 -7.11
N THR A 79 9.09 -2.48 -7.33
CA THR A 79 9.09 -3.59 -6.38
C THR A 79 9.63 -4.86 -7.03
N ALA A 80 10.11 -5.79 -6.21
CA ALA A 80 10.49 -7.12 -6.66
C ALA A 80 9.27 -7.97 -6.98
N ALA A 81 9.49 -9.10 -7.66
CA ALA A 81 8.48 -10.14 -7.72
C ALA A 81 8.10 -10.55 -6.28
N PRO A 82 6.81 -10.85 -6.02
CA PRO A 82 6.39 -11.32 -4.71
C PRO A 82 7.20 -12.54 -4.30
N ASN A 83 7.58 -12.60 -3.03
CA ASN A 83 8.34 -13.73 -2.50
C ASN A 83 7.53 -15.04 -2.61
N PRO A 84 8.17 -16.22 -2.53
CA PRO A 84 7.47 -17.51 -2.64
C PRO A 84 6.34 -17.72 -1.62
N SER A 85 6.39 -17.01 -0.48
CA SER A 85 5.34 -17.04 0.54
C SER A 85 4.20 -16.03 0.29
N TYR A 86 4.29 -15.18 -0.73
CA TYR A 86 3.38 -14.08 -1.06
C TYR A 86 3.07 -13.12 0.10
N GLN A 87 3.92 -13.10 1.13
CA GLN A 87 3.70 -12.31 2.35
C GLN A 87 4.04 -10.84 2.16
N TYR A 88 5.08 -10.56 1.38
CA TYR A 88 5.55 -9.21 1.14
C TYR A 88 6.18 -9.09 -0.24
N THR A 89 6.30 -7.84 -0.69
CA THR A 89 7.15 -7.45 -1.81
C THR A 89 8.22 -6.47 -1.35
N ASP A 90 9.44 -6.62 -1.86
CA ASP A 90 10.56 -5.74 -1.54
C ASP A 90 10.58 -4.53 -2.50
N VAL A 91 10.56 -3.33 -1.96
CA VAL A 91 10.76 -2.07 -2.65
C VAL A 91 12.20 -1.98 -3.15
N GLN A 92 12.37 -1.77 -4.46
CA GLN A 92 13.66 -1.76 -5.15
C GLN A 92 14.21 -0.34 -5.40
N VAL A 93 13.39 0.69 -5.22
CA VAL A 93 13.80 2.07 -5.46
C VAL A 93 14.51 2.68 -4.25
N SER A 94 15.56 3.44 -4.52
CA SER A 94 16.21 4.28 -3.51
C SER A 94 15.34 5.48 -3.16
N SER A 95 15.55 6.07 -1.98
CA SER A 95 14.86 7.31 -1.57
C SER A 95 15.09 8.45 -2.57
N LYS A 96 16.26 8.51 -3.23
CA LYS A 96 16.54 9.51 -4.28
C LYS A 96 15.62 9.33 -5.50
N VAL A 97 15.35 8.09 -5.89
CA VAL A 97 14.42 7.80 -7.00
C VAL A 97 12.98 8.08 -6.57
N ALA A 98 12.58 7.63 -5.38
CA ALA A 98 11.26 7.89 -4.83
C ALA A 98 10.92 9.40 -4.78
N LYS A 99 11.86 10.25 -4.32
CA LYS A 99 11.68 11.72 -4.33
C LYS A 99 11.45 12.28 -5.73
N ARG A 100 12.14 11.74 -6.75
CA ARG A 100 11.98 12.17 -8.14
C ARG A 100 10.63 11.74 -8.73
N LEU A 101 10.17 10.53 -8.43
CA LEU A 101 8.87 10.05 -8.87
C LEU A 101 7.75 10.89 -8.26
N ILE A 102 7.79 11.15 -6.95
CA ILE A 102 6.85 12.04 -6.27
C ILE A 102 6.83 13.44 -6.89
N ALA A 103 8.00 14.05 -7.11
CA ALA A 103 8.08 15.35 -7.78
C ALA A 103 7.52 15.31 -9.21
N GLY A 104 7.70 14.21 -9.95
CA GLY A 104 7.13 13.99 -11.27
C GLY A 104 5.60 13.91 -11.29
N LEU A 105 4.98 13.53 -10.16
CA LEU A 105 3.53 13.54 -9.97
C LEU A 105 2.98 14.94 -9.61
N GLY A 106 3.85 15.93 -9.41
CA GLY A 106 3.48 17.27 -8.93
C GLY A 106 3.30 17.35 -7.42
N GLU A 107 3.72 16.33 -6.68
CA GLU A 107 3.54 16.22 -5.23
C GLU A 107 4.83 16.57 -4.47
N SER A 108 4.69 16.96 -3.20
CA SER A 108 5.85 17.26 -2.36
C SER A 108 6.46 15.98 -1.75
N PRO A 109 7.80 15.80 -1.80
CA PRO A 109 8.48 14.75 -1.05
C PRO A 109 8.15 14.75 0.45
N SER A 110 7.95 15.93 1.05
CA SER A 110 7.61 16.02 2.47
C SER A 110 6.23 15.47 2.79
N ASP A 111 5.29 15.62 1.86
CA ASP A 111 3.93 15.10 2.05
C ASP A 111 3.91 13.60 1.75
N ALA A 112 4.66 13.14 0.76
CA ALA A 112 4.86 11.71 0.53
C ALA A 112 5.49 10.99 1.73
N GLU A 113 6.44 11.62 2.42
CA GLU A 113 7.00 11.11 3.68
C GLU A 113 5.91 10.97 4.77
N LYS A 114 4.99 11.94 4.89
CA LYS A 114 3.87 11.86 5.84
C LYS A 114 2.89 10.75 5.45
N TRP A 115 2.52 10.66 4.18
CA TRP A 115 1.60 9.63 3.68
C TRP A 115 2.16 8.22 3.90
N GLY A 116 3.47 8.04 3.67
CA GLY A 116 4.14 6.78 3.95
C GLY A 116 4.06 6.35 5.42
N LYS A 117 4.25 7.30 6.35
CA LYS A 117 4.12 7.04 7.79
C LYS A 117 2.68 6.69 8.17
N LEU A 118 1.72 7.46 7.68
CA LEU A 118 0.30 7.19 7.91
C LEU A 118 -0.13 5.84 7.34
N LEU A 119 0.41 5.44 6.18
CA LEU A 119 0.17 4.12 5.62
C LEU A 119 0.80 3.01 6.49
N GLN A 120 1.99 3.24 7.06
CA GLN A 120 2.61 2.31 8.00
C GLN A 120 1.78 2.14 9.28
N ASP A 121 1.29 3.25 9.85
CA ASP A 121 0.41 3.22 11.02
C ASP A 121 -0.91 2.49 10.71
N ALA A 122 -1.45 2.69 9.51
CA ALA A 122 -2.63 1.98 9.03
C ALA A 122 -2.39 0.47 8.85
N ILE A 123 -1.19 0.07 8.42
CA ILE A 123 -0.80 -1.36 8.35
C ILE A 123 -0.72 -1.97 9.74
N ALA A 124 -0.10 -1.29 10.71
CA ALA A 124 -0.04 -1.78 12.09
C ALA A 124 -1.45 -2.01 12.65
N SER A 125 -2.36 -1.06 12.40
CA SER A 125 -3.76 -1.16 12.80
C SER A 125 -4.48 -2.32 12.10
N ALA A 126 -4.26 -2.50 10.79
CA ALA A 126 -4.85 -3.60 10.02
C ALA A 126 -4.31 -4.98 10.46
N GLU A 127 -3.04 -5.08 10.82
CA GLU A 127 -2.47 -6.31 11.37
C GLU A 127 -3.09 -6.68 12.72
N ASP A 128 -3.31 -5.70 13.58
CA ASP A 128 -3.94 -5.90 14.89
C ASP A 128 -5.39 -6.36 14.74
N GLU A 129 -6.14 -5.80 13.77
CA GLU A 129 -7.46 -6.31 13.42
C GLU A 129 -7.40 -7.78 13.00
N VAL A 130 -6.52 -8.14 12.06
CA VAL A 130 -6.41 -9.51 11.53
C VAL A 130 -5.97 -10.50 12.62
N LYS A 131 -5.05 -10.12 13.50
CA LYS A 131 -4.63 -10.93 14.66
C LYS A 131 -5.78 -11.09 15.66
N GLY A 132 -6.57 -10.05 15.88
CA GLY A 132 -7.78 -10.08 16.73
C GLY A 132 -8.87 -11.02 16.21
N TYR A 133 -8.96 -11.25 14.89
CA TYR A 133 -9.84 -12.28 14.32
C TYR A 133 -9.26 -13.70 14.47
N SER A 134 -7.92 -13.85 14.44
CA SER A 134 -7.27 -15.16 14.54
C SER A 134 -7.27 -15.74 15.96
N SER A 135 -7.42 -14.92 17.01
CA SER A 135 -7.62 -15.39 18.39
C SER A 135 -9.05 -15.86 18.69
N CYS A 136 -10.02 -15.55 17.81
CA CYS A 136 -11.41 -16.03 17.92
C CYS A 136 -11.70 -17.33 17.15
N GLN A 137 -10.71 -17.95 16.49
CA GLN A 137 -10.90 -19.19 15.69
C GLN A 137 -10.14 -20.43 16.20
N LEU A 138 -9.65 -20.42 17.44
CA LEU A 138 -9.00 -21.59 18.06
C LEU A 138 -9.84 -22.29 19.15
N GLU A 139 -11.14 -22.00 19.25
CA GLU A 139 -12.08 -22.74 20.13
C GLU A 139 -13.19 -23.48 19.37
N ALA A 140 -12.88 -24.03 18.20
CA ALA A 140 -13.83 -24.86 17.47
C ALA A 140 -13.17 -25.97 16.65
N TYR A 141 -12.31 -26.78 17.28
CA TYR A 141 -12.03 -28.16 16.87
C TYR A 141 -11.68 -29.02 18.08
#